data_AF-A0A9D1Z569-F1
#
_entry.id   AF-A0A9D1Z569-F1
#
_cell.length_a   1.000
_cell.length_b   1.000
_cell.length_c   1.000
_cell.angle_alpha   90.00
_cell.angle_beta   90.00
_cell.angle_gamma   90.00
#
_symmetry.space_group_name_H-M   'P 1'
#
loop_
_entity.id
_entity.type
_entity.pdbx_description
1 polymer ?
#
loop_
_entity_poly.entity_id
_entity_poly.type
_entity_poly.pdbx_seq_one_letter_code
_entity_poly.pdbx_strand_id
1 'polypeptide(L)'
;MEREIPMRYGGDTVGHATVTREGLYHRVRCVCEAVSPEVLRAYGTVDGQDVLLGVLMPEGGQLTLDRRFACSACPLDRLETVTVGGPPGAWQPWQGAIGPVTVAGGRARQSNGKLLLALPYHQGEPVDYLPVLRYCTPTELEGRTWMVLDTDQLPEEWRPRSEES
;
A
#
# COMPACT_ATOMS: atom_id res chain seq x y z
N MET A 1 -10.85 -24.90 0.19
CA MET A 1 -9.75 -24.60 -0.75
C MET A 1 -8.77 -23.73 0.00
N GLU A 2 -7.52 -24.16 0.03
CA GLU A 2 -6.39 -23.49 0.65
C GLU A 2 -5.52 -22.91 -0.46
N ARG A 3 -5.10 -21.66 -0.32
CA ARG A 3 -4.21 -20.96 -1.27
C ARG A 3 -3.00 -20.46 -0.52
N GLU A 4 -1.82 -20.68 -1.08
CA GLU A 4 -0.57 -20.11 -0.60
C GLU A 4 -0.16 -18.93 -1.49
N ILE A 5 0.29 -17.85 -0.86
CA ILE A 5 0.56 -16.56 -1.50
C ILE A 5 1.90 -16.06 -0.96
N PRO A 6 2.86 -15.65 -1.82
CA PRO A 6 4.15 -15.17 -1.35
C PRO A 6 4.02 -13.86 -0.59
N MET A 7 4.74 -13.76 0.53
CA MET A 7 4.91 -12.52 1.27
C MET A 7 6.19 -11.81 0.82
N ARG A 8 6.11 -10.51 0.57
CA ARG A 8 7.22 -9.71 0.05
C ARG A 8 7.60 -8.55 0.94
N TYR A 9 8.89 -8.28 1.07
CA TYR A 9 9.42 -7.07 1.70
C TYR A 9 10.44 -6.45 0.76
N GLY A 10 10.24 -5.18 0.36
CA GLY A 10 11.14 -4.53 -0.61
C GLY A 10 11.25 -5.24 -1.97
N GLY A 11 10.24 -6.04 -2.35
CA GLY A 11 10.23 -6.85 -3.57
C GLY A 11 10.67 -8.30 -3.38
N ASP A 12 11.51 -8.58 -2.38
CA ASP A 12 12.02 -9.92 -2.10
C ASP A 12 10.99 -10.78 -1.37
N THR A 13 10.95 -12.07 -1.68
CA THR A 13 10.08 -13.02 -0.97
C THR A 13 10.71 -13.35 0.38
N VAL A 14 9.94 -13.13 1.46
CA VAL A 14 10.42 -13.28 2.85
C VAL A 14 9.60 -14.27 3.68
N GLY A 15 8.55 -14.83 3.07
CA GLY A 15 7.65 -15.76 3.72
C GLY A 15 6.45 -16.12 2.85
N HIS A 16 5.42 -16.70 3.47
CA HIS A 16 4.20 -17.10 2.80
C HIS A 16 2.97 -16.82 3.67
N ALA A 17 1.87 -16.52 2.99
CA ALA A 17 0.55 -16.41 3.58
C ALA A 17 -0.34 -17.54 3.06
N THR A 18 -1.08 -18.18 3.96
CA THR A 18 -2.09 -19.18 3.63
C THR A 18 -3.46 -18.58 3.85
N VAL A 19 -4.32 -18.66 2.84
CA VAL A 19 -5.72 -18.26 2.92
C VAL A 19 -6.61 -19.49 2.79
N THR A 20 -7.44 -19.72 3.80
CA THR A 20 -8.40 -20.83 3.81
C THR A 20 -9.80 -20.29 4.05
N ARG A 21 -10.78 -20.78 3.29
CA ARG A 21 -12.19 -20.45 3.53
C ARG A 21 -12.77 -21.37 4.62
N GLU A 22 -13.22 -20.77 5.72
CA GLU A 22 -13.90 -21.38 6.85
C GLU A 22 -15.36 -20.89 6.89
N GLY A 23 -16.21 -21.41 6.00
CA GLY A 23 -17.62 -21.01 5.89
C GLY A 23 -17.81 -19.56 5.44
N LEU A 24 -18.30 -18.71 6.34
CA LEU A 24 -18.51 -17.26 6.12
C LEU A 24 -17.25 -16.42 6.40
N TYR A 25 -16.14 -17.08 6.75
CA TYR A 25 -14.88 -16.42 7.05
C TYR A 25 -13.77 -16.91 6.12
N HIS A 26 -12.81 -16.03 5.88
CA HIS A 26 -11.46 -16.39 5.49
C HIS A 26 -10.59 -16.41 6.73
N ARG A 27 -9.77 -17.45 6.88
CA ARG A 27 -8.64 -17.47 7.80
C ARG A 27 -7.38 -17.20 7.01
N VAL A 28 -6.60 -16.23 7.48
CA VAL A 28 -5.30 -15.89 6.94
C VAL A 28 -4.26 -16.25 7.98
N ARG A 29 -3.27 -17.03 7.57
CA ARG A 29 -2.06 -17.27 8.33
C ARG A 29 -0.89 -16.70 7.57
N CYS A 30 0.01 -15.99 8.24
CA CYS A 30 1.24 -15.50 7.66
C CYS A 30 2.40 -16.01 8.48
N VAL A 31 3.49 -16.38 7.80
CA VAL A 31 4.77 -16.74 8.41
C VAL A 31 5.88 -16.15 7.56
N CYS A 32 6.74 -15.34 8.16
CA CYS A 32 7.91 -14.78 7.48
C CYS A 32 9.11 -14.60 8.42
N GLU A 33 10.28 -14.39 7.84
CA GLU A 33 11.48 -14.03 8.58
C GLU A 33 11.37 -12.62 9.16
N ALA A 34 12.15 -12.34 10.21
CA ALA A 34 12.30 -10.99 10.73
C ALA A 34 13.22 -10.18 9.81
N VAL A 35 12.64 -9.25 9.06
CA VAL A 35 13.35 -8.46 8.01
C VAL A 35 13.73 -7.06 8.48
N SER A 36 13.25 -6.65 9.65
CA SER A 36 13.44 -5.32 10.24
C SER A 36 13.24 -5.38 11.76
N PRO A 37 13.89 -4.49 12.54
CA PRO A 37 13.64 -4.35 13.98
C PRO A 37 12.32 -3.62 14.32
N GLU A 38 11.60 -3.10 13.33
CA GLU A 38 10.35 -2.38 13.53
C GLU A 38 9.14 -3.30 13.75
N VAL A 39 8.02 -2.71 14.21
CA VAL A 39 6.72 -3.41 14.24
C VAL A 39 6.20 -3.56 12.81
N LEU A 40 6.24 -4.79 12.31
CA LEU A 40 5.82 -5.12 10.95
C LEU A 40 4.34 -5.50 10.86
N ARG A 41 3.73 -5.17 9.73
CA ARG A 41 2.35 -5.48 9.37
C ARG A 41 2.32 -6.23 8.04
N ALA A 42 1.34 -7.09 7.88
CA ALA A 42 1.01 -7.73 6.62
C ALA A 42 -0.14 -6.98 5.95
N TYR A 43 0.04 -6.62 4.67
CA TYR A 43 -0.95 -5.97 3.82
C TYR A 43 -1.23 -6.89 2.64
N GLY A 44 -2.49 -7.18 2.36
CA GLY A 44 -2.89 -7.95 1.20
C GLY A 44 -3.39 -7.06 0.08
N THR A 45 -2.99 -7.30 -1.16
CA THR A 45 -3.55 -6.60 -2.32
C THR A 45 -4.73 -7.40 -2.89
N VAL A 46 -5.92 -6.79 -2.89
CA VAL A 46 -7.17 -7.37 -3.39
C VAL A 46 -7.78 -6.41 -4.40
N ASP A 47 -7.98 -6.85 -5.64
CA ASP A 47 -8.53 -6.02 -6.72
C ASP A 47 -7.78 -4.66 -6.85
N GLY A 48 -6.45 -4.67 -6.67
CA GLY A 48 -5.59 -3.49 -6.73
C GLY A 48 -5.64 -2.56 -5.51
N GLN A 49 -6.28 -2.96 -4.41
CA GLN A 49 -6.37 -2.20 -3.16
C GLN A 49 -5.65 -2.90 -2.01
N ASP A 50 -4.88 -2.15 -1.23
CA ASP A 50 -4.20 -2.69 -0.05
C ASP A 50 -5.15 -2.80 1.14
N VAL A 51 -5.21 -3.99 1.72
CA VAL A 51 -6.00 -4.31 2.92
C VAL A 51 -5.05 -4.70 4.05
N LEU A 52 -5.16 -4.05 5.21
CA LEU A 52 -4.40 -4.44 6.39
C LEU A 52 -4.89 -5.80 6.91
N LEU A 53 -3.99 -6.80 6.87
CA LEU A 53 -4.26 -8.13 7.43
C LEU A 53 -3.97 -8.18 8.94
N GLY A 54 -2.96 -7.44 9.39
CA GLY A 54 -2.67 -7.33 10.82
C GLY A 54 -1.21 -7.00 11.10
N VAL A 55 -0.88 -6.96 12.39
CA VAL A 55 0.49 -6.87 12.89
C VAL A 55 1.07 -8.27 12.95
N LEU A 56 2.30 -8.43 12.48
CA LEU A 56 3.04 -9.68 12.60
C LEU A 56 3.70 -9.74 13.99
N MET A 57 3.50 -10.84 14.69
CA MET A 57 3.99 -11.06 16.05
C MET A 57 5.19 -12.02 16.04
N PRO A 58 6.22 -11.77 16.84
CA PRO A 58 7.34 -12.69 16.95
C PRO A 58 6.95 -13.97 17.68
N GLU A 59 7.09 -15.12 17.01
CA GLU A 59 6.85 -16.46 17.55
C GLU A 59 7.92 -17.43 17.05
N GLY A 60 8.66 -18.08 17.96
CA GLY A 60 9.63 -19.13 17.59
C GLY A 60 10.77 -18.68 16.65
N GLY A 61 11.13 -17.39 16.67
CA GLY A 61 12.16 -16.83 15.78
C GLY A 61 11.64 -16.38 14.41
N GLN A 62 10.34 -16.48 14.16
CA GLN A 62 9.66 -16.00 12.96
C GLN A 62 8.63 -14.94 13.33
N LEU A 63 8.11 -14.27 12.32
CA LEU A 63 7.00 -13.32 12.41
C LEU A 63 5.74 -13.99 11.89
N THR A 64 4.69 -14.03 12.72
CA THR A 64 3.44 -14.74 12.43
C THR A 64 2.21 -13.85 12.55
N LEU A 65 1.17 -14.21 11.81
CA LEU A 65 -0.18 -13.66 11.97
C LEU A 65 -1.16 -14.81 11.76
N ASP A 66 -2.19 -14.91 12.61
CA ASP A 66 -3.34 -15.80 12.37
C ASP A 66 -4.62 -15.02 12.65
N ARG A 67 -5.40 -14.74 11.61
CA ARG A 67 -6.60 -13.90 11.73
C ARG A 67 -7.75 -14.38 10.87
N ARG A 68 -8.97 -14.03 11.28
CA ARG A 68 -10.19 -14.25 10.51
C ARG A 68 -10.75 -12.93 9.97
N PHE A 69 -11.30 -13.02 8.76
CA PHE A 69 -12.00 -11.95 8.07
C PHE A 69 -13.36 -12.46 7.61
N ALA A 70 -14.41 -11.67 7.81
CA ALA A 70 -15.71 -11.98 7.21
C ALA A 70 -15.60 -11.89 5.68
N CYS A 71 -16.09 -12.89 4.96
CA CYS A 71 -16.08 -12.90 3.48
C CYS A 71 -16.79 -11.67 2.89
N SER A 72 -17.77 -11.11 3.61
CA SER A 72 -18.50 -9.90 3.18
C SER A 72 -17.68 -8.61 3.33
N ALA A 73 -16.67 -8.60 4.18
CA ALA A 73 -15.86 -7.41 4.45
C ALA A 73 -14.56 -7.40 3.62
N CYS A 74 -14.02 -8.58 3.30
CA CYS A 74 -12.80 -8.69 2.52
C CYS A 74 -12.82 -9.97 1.66
N PRO A 75 -12.90 -9.85 0.32
CA PRO A 75 -12.94 -10.99 -0.60
C PRO A 75 -11.53 -11.56 -0.81
N LEU A 76 -10.97 -12.15 0.25
CA LEU A 76 -9.60 -12.69 0.25
C LEU A 76 -9.43 -13.92 -0.63
N ASP A 77 -10.51 -14.47 -1.19
CA ASP A 77 -10.45 -15.42 -2.30
C ASP A 77 -9.74 -14.85 -3.53
N ARG A 78 -9.68 -13.52 -3.67
CA ARG A 78 -8.98 -12.78 -4.74
C ARG A 78 -7.65 -12.19 -4.30
N LEU A 79 -7.11 -12.58 -3.15
CA LEU A 79 -5.82 -12.08 -2.70
C LEU A 79 -4.72 -12.44 -3.71
N GLU A 80 -3.98 -11.43 -4.16
CA GLU A 80 -2.95 -11.54 -5.21
C GLU A 80 -1.55 -11.64 -4.61
N THR A 81 -1.21 -10.74 -3.68
CA THR A 81 0.07 -10.70 -3.00
C THR A 81 -0.09 -10.23 -1.56
N VAL A 82 0.91 -10.52 -0.72
CA VAL A 82 1.02 -9.96 0.62
C VAL A 82 2.33 -9.19 0.71
N THR A 83 2.27 -7.93 1.10
CA THR A 83 3.43 -7.10 1.39
C THR A 83 3.61 -6.95 2.89
N VAL A 84 4.85 -7.11 3.34
CA VAL A 84 5.29 -6.84 4.70
C VAL A 84 5.85 -5.42 4.73
N GLY A 85 5.47 -4.65 5.73
CA GLY A 85 5.97 -3.28 5.89
C GLY A 85 5.71 -2.75 7.28
N GLY A 86 6.41 -1.66 7.63
CA GLY A 86 6.15 -0.92 8.86
C GLY A 86 4.76 -0.27 8.87
N PRO A 87 4.43 0.51 9.92
CA PRO A 87 3.30 1.44 9.84
C PRO A 87 3.45 2.33 8.60
N PRO A 88 2.35 2.69 7.93
CA PRO A 88 2.43 3.75 6.94
C PRO A 88 2.99 4.99 7.64
N GLY A 89 3.94 5.66 6.99
CA GLY A 89 4.50 6.90 7.51
C GLY A 89 3.44 7.98 7.65
N ALA A 90 3.75 9.06 8.37
CA ALA A 90 2.90 10.25 8.30
C ALA A 90 2.95 10.84 6.88
N TRP A 91 1.84 11.40 6.43
CA TRP A 91 1.86 12.28 5.26
C TRP A 91 2.68 13.53 5.60
N GLN A 92 3.72 13.78 4.84
CA GLN A 92 4.57 14.96 4.97
C GLN A 92 4.30 15.92 3.80
N PRO A 93 4.42 17.24 4.00
CA PRO A 93 4.36 18.19 2.89
C PRO A 93 5.35 17.81 1.79
N TRP A 94 4.92 17.94 0.54
CA TRP A 94 5.75 17.64 -0.63
C TRP A 94 5.51 18.65 -1.75
N GLN A 95 6.59 19.02 -2.41
CA GLN A 95 6.59 19.85 -3.61
C GLN A 95 7.64 19.29 -4.57
N GLY A 96 7.32 19.33 -5.87
CA GLY A 96 8.26 18.90 -6.88
C GLY A 96 7.61 18.75 -8.25
N ALA A 97 8.24 17.95 -9.08
CA ALA A 97 7.78 17.66 -10.43
C ALA A 97 7.55 16.17 -10.66
N ILE A 98 6.51 15.83 -11.42
CA ILE A 98 6.20 14.48 -11.91
C ILE A 98 6.28 14.55 -13.44
N GLY A 99 7.39 14.09 -14.01
CA GLY A 99 7.69 14.31 -15.42
C GLY A 99 7.76 15.82 -15.75
N PRO A 100 6.94 16.34 -16.68
CA PRO A 100 6.88 17.77 -17.03
C PRO A 100 5.94 18.59 -16.12
N VAL A 101 5.26 17.95 -15.17
CA VAL A 101 4.20 18.57 -14.36
C VAL A 101 4.77 19.01 -13.02
N THR A 102 4.71 20.30 -12.73
CA THR A 102 5.01 20.83 -11.39
C THR A 102 3.79 20.68 -10.48
N VAL A 103 4.00 20.21 -9.26
CA VAL A 103 2.99 20.06 -8.23
C VAL A 103 3.40 20.87 -7.01
N ALA A 104 2.58 21.86 -6.68
CA ALA A 104 2.67 22.60 -5.44
C ALA A 104 1.66 22.06 -4.41
N GLY A 105 2.04 22.05 -3.13
CA GLY A 105 1.13 21.69 -2.04
C GLY A 105 0.69 20.21 -2.00
N GLY A 106 1.49 19.32 -2.58
CA GLY A 106 1.28 17.88 -2.46
C GLY A 106 1.65 17.36 -1.07
N ARG A 107 1.40 16.06 -0.86
CA ARG A 107 1.91 15.34 0.31
C ARG A 107 2.58 14.04 -0.12
N ALA A 108 3.64 13.65 0.58
CA ALA A 108 4.35 12.41 0.36
C ALA A 108 4.21 11.49 1.57
N ARG A 109 4.14 10.19 1.34
CA ARG A 109 4.18 9.18 2.40
C ARG A 109 4.91 7.95 1.92
N GLN A 110 5.84 7.46 2.74
CA GLN A 110 6.41 6.13 2.57
C GLN A 110 5.43 5.09 3.15
N SER A 111 5.08 4.09 2.34
CA SER A 111 4.18 3.01 2.74
C SER A 111 4.63 1.72 2.07
N ASN A 112 5.01 0.72 2.86
CA ASN A 112 5.39 -0.61 2.35
C ASN A 112 6.53 -0.57 1.31
N GLY A 113 7.54 0.28 1.52
CA GLY A 113 8.66 0.46 0.58
C GLY A 113 8.30 1.28 -0.67
N LYS A 114 7.07 1.77 -0.77
CA LYS A 114 6.60 2.61 -1.88
C LYS A 114 6.47 4.05 -1.45
N LEU A 115 6.78 4.95 -2.37
CA LEU A 115 6.45 6.35 -2.24
C LEU A 115 5.06 6.61 -2.82
N LEU A 116 4.15 7.08 -1.96
CA LEU A 116 2.84 7.57 -2.36
C LEU A 116 2.83 9.09 -2.36
N LEU A 117 2.22 9.70 -3.39
CA LEU A 117 2.02 11.14 -3.49
C LEU A 117 0.53 11.46 -3.49
N ALA A 118 0.07 12.31 -2.58
CA ALA A 118 -1.27 12.87 -2.59
C ALA A 118 -1.22 14.24 -3.28
N LEU A 119 -1.88 14.35 -4.44
CA LEU A 119 -1.96 15.57 -5.23
C LEU A 119 -3.24 16.33 -4.88
N PRO A 120 -3.17 17.67 -4.71
CA PRO A 120 -4.29 18.47 -4.24
C PRO A 120 -5.37 18.58 -5.31
N TYR A 121 -6.54 18.00 -5.04
CA TYR A 121 -7.70 18.09 -5.94
C TYR A 121 -8.73 19.08 -5.40
N HIS A 122 -9.21 19.95 -6.28
CA HIS A 122 -10.27 20.91 -6.01
C HIS A 122 -11.34 20.78 -7.10
N GLN A 123 -12.58 20.51 -6.70
CA GLN A 123 -13.67 20.41 -7.65
C GLN A 123 -13.92 21.77 -8.29
N GLY A 124 -13.88 21.83 -9.62
CA GLY A 124 -14.11 23.05 -10.39
C GLY A 124 -12.86 23.87 -10.71
N GLU A 125 -11.68 23.47 -10.21
CA GLU A 125 -10.41 24.08 -10.60
C GLU A 125 -9.74 23.27 -11.72
N PRO A 126 -9.00 23.93 -12.63
CA PRO A 126 -8.13 23.24 -13.58
C PRO A 126 -7.13 22.35 -12.85
N VAL A 127 -6.96 21.12 -13.33
CA VAL A 127 -5.99 20.18 -12.78
C VAL A 127 -4.73 20.22 -13.61
N ASP A 128 -3.68 20.88 -13.13
CA ASP A 128 -2.43 21.05 -13.90
C ASP A 128 -1.69 19.73 -14.17
N TYR A 129 -2.09 18.68 -13.46
CA TYR A 129 -1.52 17.35 -13.50
C TYR A 129 -2.42 16.31 -14.20
N LEU A 130 -3.29 16.76 -15.13
CA LEU A 130 -4.12 15.88 -15.98
C LEU A 130 -3.38 14.64 -16.52
N PRO A 131 -2.12 14.72 -17.01
CA PRO A 131 -1.46 13.56 -17.59
C PRO A 131 -1.20 12.42 -16.59
N VAL A 132 -1.05 12.72 -15.29
CA VAL A 132 -0.79 11.71 -14.24
C VAL A 132 -2.08 11.22 -13.57
N LEU A 133 -3.22 11.88 -13.78
CA LEU A 133 -4.49 11.51 -13.14
C LEU A 133 -4.91 10.06 -13.40
N ARG A 134 -4.55 9.49 -14.55
CA ARG A 134 -4.88 8.09 -14.90
C ARG A 134 -4.23 7.06 -13.96
N TYR A 135 -3.19 7.45 -13.24
CA TYR A 135 -2.48 6.62 -12.27
C TYR A 135 -2.91 6.92 -10.82
N CYS A 136 -3.85 7.84 -10.63
CA CYS A 136 -4.28 8.29 -9.33
C CYS A 136 -5.58 7.61 -8.89
N THR A 137 -5.66 7.28 -7.61
CA THR A 137 -6.90 6.86 -6.96
C THR A 137 -7.43 8.02 -6.10
N PRO A 138 -8.70 8.44 -6.26
CA PRO A 138 -9.30 9.43 -5.37
C PRO A 138 -9.38 8.86 -3.96
N THR A 139 -8.83 9.57 -2.98
CA THR A 139 -8.77 9.12 -1.58
C THR A 139 -9.10 10.29 -0.66
N GLU A 140 -9.92 10.02 0.36
CA GLU A 140 -10.21 11.01 1.39
C GLU A 140 -9.09 11.05 2.42
N LEU A 141 -8.44 12.21 2.57
CA LEU A 141 -7.45 12.48 3.61
C LEU A 141 -7.86 13.76 4.35
N GLU A 142 -7.98 13.68 5.68
CA GLU A 142 -8.33 14.84 6.53
C GLU A 142 -9.64 15.54 6.10
N GLY A 143 -10.65 14.78 5.66
CA GLY A 143 -11.96 15.31 5.24
C GLY A 143 -11.94 16.00 3.87
N ARG A 144 -10.88 15.82 3.08
CA ARG A 144 -10.75 16.33 1.72
C ARG A 144 -10.36 15.22 0.75
N THR A 145 -10.84 15.28 -0.49
CA THR A 145 -10.41 14.37 -1.56
C THR A 145 -9.05 14.80 -2.11
N TRP A 146 -8.13 13.83 -2.16
CA TRP A 146 -6.83 13.93 -2.80
C TRP A 146 -6.74 12.91 -3.93
N MET A 147 -5.93 13.20 -4.94
CA MET A 147 -5.57 12.22 -5.97
C MET A 147 -4.29 11.54 -5.53
N VAL A 148 -4.39 10.31 -5.02
CA VAL A 148 -3.24 9.56 -4.49
C VAL A 148 -2.62 8.71 -5.59
N LEU A 149 -1.33 8.89 -5.80
CA LEU A 149 -0.51 8.26 -6.82
C LEU A 149 0.49 7.30 -6.17
N ASP A 150 0.47 6.03 -6.58
CA ASP A 150 1.58 5.11 -6.34
C ASP A 150 2.65 5.37 -7.40
N THR A 151 3.81 5.86 -6.96
CA THR A 151 4.88 6.28 -7.88
C THR A 151 5.48 5.12 -8.65
N ASP A 152 5.29 3.87 -8.20
CA ASP A 152 5.72 2.67 -8.92
C ASP A 152 4.88 2.36 -10.16
N GLN A 153 3.69 2.96 -10.28
CA GLN A 153 2.87 2.85 -11.48
C GLN A 153 3.28 3.84 -12.58
N LEU A 154 4.18 4.78 -12.28
CA LEU A 154 4.64 5.75 -13.24
C LEU A 154 5.70 5.17 -14.17
N PRO A 155 5.71 5.59 -15.46
CA PRO A 155 6.87 5.43 -16.32
C PRO A 155 8.12 6.05 -15.71
N GLU A 156 9.29 5.52 -16.06
CA GLU A 156 10.57 5.95 -15.51
C GLU A 156 10.83 7.44 -15.72
N GLU A 157 10.49 7.95 -16.91
CA GLU A 157 10.62 9.36 -17.29
C GLU A 157 9.76 10.32 -16.43
N TRP A 158 8.77 9.78 -15.71
CA TRP A 158 7.81 10.54 -14.92
C TRP A 158 8.00 10.34 -13.42
N ARG A 159 9.08 9.66 -13.00
CA ARG A 159 9.42 9.52 -11.58
C ARG A 159 9.51 10.89 -10.91
N PRO A 160 8.95 11.02 -9.70
CA PRO A 160 8.89 12.30 -9.01
C PRO A 160 10.28 12.80 -8.63
N ARG A 161 10.48 14.10 -8.77
CA ARG A 161 11.68 14.82 -8.33
C ARG A 161 11.26 15.89 -7.34
N SER A 162 11.75 15.80 -6.11
CA SER A 162 11.52 16.83 -5.10
C SER A 162 12.33 18.08 -5.46
N GLU A 163 11.75 19.25 -5.28
CA GLU A 163 12.52 20.49 -5.26
C GLU A 163 13.16 20.61 -3.87
N GLU A 164 14.49 20.52 -3.78
CA GLU A 164 15.18 20.90 -2.54
C GLU A 164 14.99 22.41 -2.34
N SER A 165 14.39 22.77 -1.20
CA SER A 165 14.23 24.17 -0.77
C SER A 165 15.54 24.73 -0.22
#